data_AF-A0A2M9Q8K9-F1
#
_entry.id   AF-A0A2M9Q8K9-F1
#
_cell.length_a   1.000
_cell.length_b   1.000
_cell.length_c   1.000
_cell.angle_alpha   90.00
_cell.angle_beta   90.00
_cell.angle_gamma   90.00
#
_symmetry.space_group_name_H-M   'P 1'
#
loop_
_entity.id
_entity.type
_entity.pdbx_description
1 polymer ?
#
loop_
_entity_poly.entity_id
_entity_poly.type
_entity_poly.pdbx_seq_one_letter_code
_entity_poly.pdbx_strand_id
1 'polypeptide(L)'
;MERRKQLRKYIQRAKTSLTVERNIPIAQYGLFLALLSSAALFLVSRLFVWPYYRQTALATFIVVILATVLFMWWKRVKEKEALHTLDDYFSHNELVTALSFEDDKDPLVQSLLTKALENVEKAFADFKARNKNLLRPKALIGLFGTAVVLAILYMFPAASQIEAVEVEKEKAVIEDVKKEIAKLEKKAETKEVKEQLKELQDTLKKTETAEEALREVVKKQKELALKEQQLKDKQTASNEGASDDKGLSKEEVEQLKELAQMQQGLTQNANTTQTAMSKLGKP
;
A
#
# COMPACT_ATOMS: atom_id res chain seq x y z
N MET A 1 -7.56 51.53 -0.39
CA MET A 1 -6.63 50.45 0.02
C MET A 1 -7.19 49.51 1.12
N GLU A 2 -7.37 49.94 2.38
CA GLU A 2 -7.85 49.04 3.47
C GLU A 2 -9.27 48.49 3.22
N ARG A 3 -10.18 49.31 2.70
CA ARG A 3 -11.56 48.93 2.36
C ARG A 3 -11.65 47.78 1.33
N ARG A 4 -10.82 47.84 0.28
CA ARG A 4 -10.72 46.77 -0.73
C ARG A 4 -10.20 45.46 -0.14
N LYS A 5 -9.23 45.52 0.78
CA LYS A 5 -8.71 44.32 1.46
C LYS A 5 -9.82 43.66 2.30
N GLN A 6 -10.65 44.45 2.97
CA GLN A 6 -11.79 43.93 3.72
C GLN A 6 -12.80 43.23 2.80
N LEU A 7 -13.21 43.84 1.68
CA LEU A 7 -14.10 43.21 0.70
C LEU A 7 -13.49 41.91 0.12
N ARG A 8 -12.20 41.91 -0.21
CA ARG A 8 -11.49 40.69 -0.67
C ARG A 8 -11.50 39.56 0.36
N LYS A 9 -11.48 39.87 1.66
CA LYS A 9 -11.58 38.86 2.73
C LYS A 9 -12.95 38.16 2.71
N TYR A 10 -14.04 38.89 2.43
CA TYR A 10 -15.37 38.31 2.27
C TYR A 10 -15.47 37.45 1.00
N ILE A 11 -14.88 37.89 -0.10
CA ILE A 11 -14.81 37.10 -1.35
C ILE A 11 -14.02 35.81 -1.13
N GLN A 12 -12.90 35.87 -0.39
CA GLN A 12 -12.12 34.69 -0.06
C GLN A 12 -12.90 33.70 0.83
N ARG A 13 -13.70 34.20 1.78
CA ARG A 13 -14.61 33.39 2.60
C ARG A 13 -15.75 32.78 1.77
N ALA A 14 -16.30 33.53 0.81
CA ALA A 14 -17.30 33.02 -0.11
C ALA A 14 -16.71 31.91 -1.00
N LYS A 15 -15.49 32.13 -1.52
CA LYS A 15 -14.73 31.15 -2.31
C LYS A 15 -14.49 29.85 -1.55
N THR A 16 -14.05 29.90 -0.29
CA THR A 16 -13.84 28.69 0.50
C THR A 16 -15.17 27.96 0.74
N SER A 17 -16.24 28.69 1.07
CA SER A 17 -17.57 28.08 1.24
C SER A 17 -18.07 27.41 -0.04
N LEU A 18 -17.93 28.04 -1.21
CA LEU A 18 -18.36 27.47 -2.49
C LEU A 18 -17.50 26.28 -2.90
N THR A 19 -16.19 26.34 -2.61
CA THR A 19 -15.27 25.23 -2.87
C THR A 19 -15.66 24.01 -2.05
N VAL A 20 -15.97 24.19 -0.76
CA VAL A 20 -16.43 23.09 0.11
C VAL A 20 -17.76 22.53 -0.39
N GLU A 21 -18.73 23.38 -0.73
CA GLU A 21 -20.01 22.95 -1.27
C GLU A 21 -19.87 22.16 -2.58
N ARG A 22 -18.97 22.58 -3.48
CA ARG A 22 -18.71 21.85 -4.72
C ARG A 22 -17.98 20.53 -4.49
N ASN A 23 -17.08 20.50 -3.51
CA ASN A 23 -16.26 19.32 -3.21
C ASN A 23 -17.03 18.21 -2.49
N ILE A 24 -18.01 18.53 -1.63
CA ILE A 24 -18.72 17.50 -0.85
C ILE A 24 -19.44 16.47 -1.76
N PRO A 25 -20.25 16.85 -2.76
CA PRO A 25 -20.86 15.88 -3.66
C PRO A 25 -19.83 15.09 -4.49
N ILE A 26 -18.76 15.74 -4.94
CA ILE A 26 -17.68 15.07 -5.70
C ILE A 26 -17.00 14.03 -4.81
N ALA A 27 -16.73 14.36 -3.55
CA ALA A 27 -16.16 13.44 -2.58
C ALA A 27 -17.09 12.26 -2.30
N GLN A 28 -18.40 12.49 -2.18
CA GLN A 28 -19.39 11.41 -2.02
C GLN A 28 -19.38 10.43 -3.20
N TYR A 29 -19.41 10.94 -4.44
CA TYR A 29 -19.36 10.10 -5.63
C TYR A 29 -18.00 9.41 -5.80
N GLY A 30 -16.90 10.10 -5.51
CA GLY A 30 -15.56 9.53 -5.61
C GLY A 30 -15.33 8.42 -4.58
N LEU A 31 -15.81 8.61 -3.34
CA LEU A 31 -15.75 7.56 -2.32
C LEU A 31 -16.65 6.37 -2.68
N PHE A 32 -17.85 6.63 -3.19
CA PHE A 32 -18.73 5.57 -3.71
C PHE A 32 -18.07 4.79 -4.85
N LEU A 33 -17.46 5.47 -5.82
CA LEU A 33 -16.77 4.84 -6.94
C LEU A 33 -15.53 4.04 -6.49
N ALA A 34 -14.78 4.54 -5.50
CA ALA A 34 -13.64 3.84 -4.92
C ALA A 34 -14.09 2.54 -4.23
N LEU A 35 -15.15 2.60 -3.42
CA LEU A 35 -15.74 1.41 -2.79
C LEU A 35 -16.29 0.43 -3.82
N LEU A 36 -17.01 0.92 -4.83
CA LEU A 36 -17.56 0.09 -5.89
C LEU A 36 -16.46 -0.63 -6.69
N SER A 37 -15.37 0.08 -7.01
CA SER A 37 -14.23 -0.49 -7.73
C SER A 37 -13.53 -1.58 -6.89
N SER A 38 -13.35 -1.33 -5.59
CA SER A 38 -12.82 -2.33 -4.67
C SER A 38 -13.74 -3.55 -4.55
N ALA A 39 -15.06 -3.33 -4.43
CA ALA A 39 -16.06 -4.39 -4.39
C ALA A 39 -16.07 -5.24 -5.67
N ALA A 40 -15.94 -4.61 -6.83
CA ALA A 40 -15.82 -5.30 -8.10
C ALA A 40 -14.59 -6.21 -8.14
N LEU A 41 -13.43 -5.75 -7.65
CA LEU A 41 -12.23 -6.58 -7.55
C LEU A 41 -12.41 -7.77 -6.60
N PHE A 42 -13.08 -7.56 -5.47
CA PHE A 42 -13.44 -8.65 -4.54
C PHE A 42 -14.38 -9.68 -5.19
N LEU A 43 -15.29 -9.25 -6.07
CA LEU A 43 -16.14 -10.18 -6.82
C LEU A 43 -15.35 -10.94 -7.88
N VAL A 44 -14.46 -10.28 -8.62
CA VAL A 44 -13.61 -10.93 -9.63
C VAL A 44 -12.66 -11.94 -8.99
N SER A 45 -12.09 -11.63 -7.83
CA SER A 45 -11.20 -12.57 -7.11
C SER A 45 -11.93 -13.79 -6.54
N ARG A 46 -13.27 -13.83 -6.56
CA ARG A 46 -14.02 -15.06 -6.29
C ARG A 46 -14.04 -16.02 -7.47
N LEU A 47 -13.92 -15.51 -8.70
CA LEU A 47 -13.97 -16.32 -9.90
C LEU A 47 -12.61 -16.90 -10.28
N PHE A 48 -11.52 -16.28 -9.83
CA PHE A 48 -10.16 -16.66 -10.17
C PHE A 48 -9.25 -16.62 -8.94
N VAL A 49 -8.30 -17.55 -8.85
CA VAL A 49 -7.25 -17.55 -7.81
C VAL A 49 -6.30 -16.38 -8.10
N TRP A 50 -6.53 -15.25 -7.43
CA TRP A 50 -5.73 -14.03 -7.59
C TRP A 50 -4.97 -13.71 -6.29
N PRO A 51 -3.68 -14.07 -6.20
CA PRO A 51 -2.84 -13.68 -5.08
C PRO A 51 -2.75 -12.16 -4.92
N TYR A 52 -2.69 -11.71 -3.67
CA TYR A 52 -2.64 -10.31 -3.26
C TYR A 52 -3.89 -9.49 -3.62
N TYR A 53 -5.04 -10.14 -3.86
CA TYR A 53 -6.28 -9.44 -4.23
C TYR A 53 -6.72 -8.38 -3.21
N ARG A 54 -6.46 -8.61 -1.91
CA ARG A 54 -6.78 -7.64 -0.84
C ARG A 54 -5.94 -6.38 -0.99
N GLN A 55 -4.65 -6.55 -1.31
CA GLN A 55 -3.69 -5.46 -1.47
C GLN A 55 -3.97 -4.69 -2.76
N THR A 56 -4.30 -5.38 -3.86
CA THR A 56 -4.66 -4.74 -5.13
C THR A 56 -5.99 -4.00 -5.04
N ALA A 57 -6.99 -4.54 -4.33
CA ALA A 57 -8.24 -3.84 -4.06
C ALA A 57 -8.04 -2.58 -3.22
N LEU A 58 -7.19 -2.64 -2.18
CA LEU A 58 -6.84 -1.50 -1.36
C LEU A 58 -6.03 -0.46 -2.15
N ALA A 59 -5.07 -0.88 -2.96
CA ALA A 59 -4.31 0.01 -3.84
C ALA A 59 -5.23 0.73 -4.84
N THR A 60 -6.16 0.00 -5.45
CA THR A 60 -7.16 0.56 -6.38
C THR A 60 -8.05 1.58 -5.69
N PHE A 61 -8.52 1.27 -4.47
CA PHE A 61 -9.27 2.22 -3.65
C PHE A 61 -8.49 3.52 -3.43
N ILE A 62 -7.23 3.43 -3.01
CA ILE A 62 -6.37 4.61 -2.78
C ILE A 62 -6.18 5.41 -4.07
N VAL A 63 -5.91 4.75 -5.20
CA VAL A 63 -5.71 5.41 -6.50
C VAL A 63 -6.96 6.19 -6.91
N VAL A 64 -8.15 5.61 -6.77
CA VAL A 64 -9.41 6.30 -7.10
C VAL A 64 -9.67 7.48 -6.17
N ILE A 65 -9.35 7.36 -4.88
CA ILE A 65 -9.43 8.48 -3.92
C ILE A 65 -8.47 9.60 -4.30
N LEU A 66 -7.22 9.28 -4.63
CA LEU A 66 -6.23 10.27 -5.07
C LEU A 66 -6.67 10.95 -6.37
N ALA A 67 -7.17 10.20 -7.35
CA ALA A 67 -7.73 10.76 -8.58
C ALA A 67 -8.90 11.72 -8.29
N THR A 68 -9.78 11.35 -7.34
CA THR A 68 -10.88 12.22 -6.88
C THR A 68 -10.35 13.50 -6.24
N VAL A 69 -9.31 13.42 -5.39
CA VAL A 69 -8.70 14.59 -4.75
C VAL A 69 -8.05 15.51 -5.78
N LEU A 70 -7.32 14.97 -6.75
CA LEU A 70 -6.76 15.73 -7.86
C LEU A 70 -7.86 16.39 -8.69
N PHE A 71 -8.94 15.67 -8.97
CA PHE A 71 -10.09 16.21 -9.68
C PHE A 71 -10.78 17.35 -8.89
N MET A 72 -10.94 17.20 -7.57
CA MET A 72 -11.45 18.28 -6.69
C MET A 72 -10.52 19.49 -6.69
N TRP A 73 -9.20 19.29 -6.72
CA TRP A 73 -8.24 20.38 -6.83
C TRP A 73 -8.38 21.10 -8.18
N TRP A 74 -8.46 20.36 -9.28
CA TRP A 74 -8.62 20.96 -10.60
C TRP A 74 -9.95 21.70 -10.76
N LYS A 75 -11.03 21.15 -10.17
CA LYS A 75 -12.34 21.79 -10.06
C LYS A 75 -12.46 22.69 -8.82
N ARG A 76 -11.42 23.40 -8.40
CA ARG A 76 -11.58 24.48 -7.40
C ARG A 76 -12.30 25.70 -7.97
N VAL A 77 -13.08 26.37 -7.12
CA VAL A 77 -13.82 27.59 -7.48
C VAL A 77 -12.82 28.73 -7.70
N LYS A 78 -12.93 29.41 -8.85
CA LYS A 78 -12.06 30.56 -9.16
C LYS A 78 -12.53 31.78 -8.39
N GLU A 79 -11.62 32.72 -8.12
CA GLU A 79 -11.97 33.94 -7.37
C GLU A 79 -13.00 34.80 -8.10
N LYS A 80 -12.93 34.86 -9.43
CA LYS A 80 -13.94 35.54 -10.27
C LYS A 80 -15.34 34.93 -10.10
N GLU A 81 -15.42 33.60 -10.06
CA GLU A 81 -16.69 32.87 -9.86
C GLU A 81 -17.26 33.20 -8.47
N ALA A 82 -16.43 33.16 -7.42
CA ALA A 82 -16.85 33.52 -6.07
C ALA A 82 -17.26 34.99 -5.91
N LEU A 83 -16.60 35.91 -6.63
CA LEU A 83 -16.95 37.32 -6.67
C LEU A 83 -18.36 37.49 -7.24
N HIS A 84 -18.63 36.94 -8.43
CA HIS A 84 -19.94 37.04 -9.07
C HIS A 84 -21.05 36.39 -8.23
N THR A 85 -20.81 35.19 -7.69
CA THR A 85 -21.82 34.52 -6.86
C THR A 85 -22.10 35.25 -5.55
N LEU A 86 -21.14 36.00 -5.01
CA LEU A 86 -21.37 36.85 -3.84
C LEU A 86 -22.09 38.15 -4.23
N ASP A 87 -21.75 38.71 -5.40
CA ASP A 87 -22.34 39.94 -5.95
C ASP A 87 -23.82 39.77 -6.33
N ASP A 88 -24.28 38.55 -6.63
CA ASP A 88 -25.70 38.23 -6.83
C ASP A 88 -26.59 38.59 -5.60
N TYR A 89 -25.96 38.73 -4.42
CA TYR A 89 -26.62 39.14 -3.17
C TYR A 89 -26.49 40.64 -2.89
N PHE A 90 -25.81 41.39 -3.77
CA PHE A 90 -25.73 42.84 -3.74
C PHE A 90 -26.78 43.45 -4.68
N SER A 91 -27.29 44.61 -4.31
CA SER A 91 -28.11 45.42 -5.21
C SER A 91 -27.25 45.90 -6.39
N HIS A 92 -27.71 45.70 -7.63
CA HIS A 92 -27.11 46.28 -8.84
C HIS A 92 -25.61 45.98 -9.08
N ASN A 93 -25.09 44.81 -8.67
CA ASN A 93 -23.70 44.40 -8.88
C ASN A 93 -22.67 45.38 -8.26
N GLU A 94 -23.01 45.95 -7.10
CA GLU A 94 -22.20 46.94 -6.39
C GLU A 94 -20.80 46.41 -6.04
N LEU A 95 -20.64 45.12 -5.74
CA LEU A 95 -19.36 44.55 -5.32
C LEU A 95 -18.38 44.39 -6.49
N VAL A 96 -18.85 43.89 -7.63
CA VAL A 96 -18.03 43.78 -8.85
C VAL A 96 -17.63 45.16 -9.34
N THR A 97 -18.59 46.09 -9.36
CA THR A 97 -18.38 47.46 -9.83
C THR A 97 -17.40 48.22 -8.93
N ALA A 98 -17.51 48.09 -7.60
CA ALA A 98 -16.58 48.74 -6.68
C ALA A 98 -15.14 48.19 -6.79
N LEU A 99 -14.97 46.94 -7.23
CA LEU A 99 -13.66 46.29 -7.37
C LEU A 99 -13.07 46.36 -8.79
N SER A 100 -13.83 46.79 -9.79
CA SER A 100 -13.35 46.92 -11.17
C SER A 100 -12.54 48.19 -11.43
N PHE A 101 -12.74 49.24 -10.64
CA PHE A 101 -11.97 50.49 -10.78
C PHE A 101 -10.57 50.33 -10.19
N GLU A 102 -9.51 50.78 -10.88
CA GLU A 102 -8.14 50.71 -10.36
C GLU A 102 -7.77 51.93 -9.49
N ASP A 103 -8.39 53.09 -9.76
CA ASP A 103 -8.10 54.32 -9.03
C ASP A 103 -9.01 54.50 -7.81
N ASP A 104 -8.39 54.63 -6.64
CA ASP A 104 -9.06 54.89 -5.36
C ASP A 104 -9.26 56.40 -5.10
N LYS A 105 -8.75 57.30 -5.95
CA LYS A 105 -8.78 58.75 -5.71
C LYS A 105 -10.09 59.42 -6.12
N ASP A 106 -10.89 58.76 -6.96
CA ASP A 106 -12.19 59.28 -7.37
C ASP A 106 -13.19 59.24 -6.20
N PRO A 107 -13.81 60.38 -5.82
CA PRO A 107 -14.85 60.42 -4.79
C PRO A 107 -16.00 59.44 -5.03
N LEU A 108 -16.36 59.18 -6.29
CA LEU A 108 -17.41 58.23 -6.64
C LEU A 108 -17.00 56.80 -6.30
N VAL A 109 -15.75 56.42 -6.59
CA VAL A 109 -15.23 55.08 -6.25
C VAL A 109 -15.17 54.88 -4.73
N GLN A 110 -14.82 55.91 -3.97
CA GLN A 110 -14.84 55.85 -2.50
C GLN A 110 -16.26 55.67 -1.95
N SER A 111 -17.25 56.33 -2.54
CA SER A 111 -18.65 56.16 -2.15
C SER A 111 -19.14 54.73 -2.43
N LEU A 112 -18.79 54.16 -3.59
CA LEU A 112 -19.14 52.78 -3.96
C LEU A 112 -18.49 51.75 -3.04
N LEU A 113 -17.20 51.93 -2.71
CA LEU A 113 -16.50 51.04 -1.77
C LEU A 113 -17.09 51.10 -0.36
N THR A 114 -17.56 52.26 0.07
CA THR A 114 -18.16 52.44 1.39
C THR A 114 -19.52 51.77 1.44
N LYS A 115 -20.36 52.01 0.43
CA LYS A 115 -21.67 51.37 0.28
C LYS A 115 -21.57 49.84 0.18
N ALA A 116 -20.60 49.33 -0.59
CA ALA A 116 -20.34 47.90 -0.68
C ALA A 116 -19.91 47.31 0.67
N LEU A 117 -19.12 48.03 1.48
CA LEU A 117 -18.74 47.58 2.82
C LEU A 117 -19.88 47.58 3.82
N GLU A 118 -20.78 48.55 3.76
CA GLU A 118 -21.97 48.59 4.62
C GLU A 118 -22.90 47.41 4.31
N ASN A 119 -23.01 47.05 3.02
CA ASN A 119 -23.90 45.98 2.56
C ASN A 119 -23.26 44.58 2.61
N VAL A 120 -21.92 44.44 2.64
CA VAL A 120 -21.25 43.13 2.53
C VAL A 120 -21.61 42.17 3.64
N GLU A 121 -21.82 42.64 4.87
CA GLU A 121 -22.15 41.76 5.98
C GLU A 121 -23.52 41.12 5.81
N LYS A 122 -24.52 41.93 5.40
CA LYS A 122 -25.87 41.45 5.10
C LYS A 122 -25.88 40.53 3.89
N ALA A 123 -25.27 40.94 2.78
CA ALA A 123 -25.16 40.13 1.57
C ALA A 123 -24.45 38.79 1.84
N PHE A 124 -23.41 38.80 2.68
CA PHE A 124 -22.71 37.58 3.08
C PHE A 124 -23.54 36.68 4.00
N ALA A 125 -24.36 37.25 4.89
CA ALA A 125 -25.30 36.50 5.72
C ALA A 125 -26.37 35.80 4.85
N ASP A 126 -26.94 36.52 3.89
CA ASP A 126 -27.93 35.99 2.94
C ASP A 126 -27.31 34.90 2.05
N PHE A 127 -26.10 35.15 1.53
CA PHE A 127 -25.31 34.14 0.83
C PHE A 127 -25.14 32.89 1.69
N LYS A 128 -24.82 33.01 2.98
CA LYS A 128 -24.62 31.86 3.86
C LYS A 128 -25.91 31.10 4.15
N ALA A 129 -27.05 31.80 4.21
CA ALA A 129 -28.37 31.27 4.50
C ALA A 129 -29.02 30.54 3.30
N ARG A 130 -28.45 30.66 2.10
CA ARG A 130 -28.91 29.92 0.91
C ARG A 130 -29.03 28.41 1.17
N ASN A 131 -29.97 27.77 0.49
CA ASN A 131 -30.09 26.31 0.53
C ASN A 131 -28.89 25.66 -0.19
N LYS A 132 -28.10 24.87 0.55
CA LYS A 132 -26.90 24.20 0.05
C LYS A 132 -27.22 22.73 -0.18
N ASN A 133 -27.18 22.28 -1.43
CA ASN A 133 -27.38 20.88 -1.78
C ASN A 133 -26.10 20.05 -1.53
N LEU A 134 -25.67 19.99 -0.27
CA LEU A 134 -24.42 19.34 0.15
C LEU A 134 -24.50 17.82 0.06
N LEU A 135 -25.66 17.24 0.38
CA LEU A 135 -25.82 15.79 0.45
C LEU A 135 -26.56 15.28 -0.79
N ARG A 136 -25.97 14.28 -1.45
CA ARG A 136 -26.64 13.53 -2.53
C ARG A 136 -27.12 12.19 -1.98
N PRO A 137 -28.40 12.06 -1.59
CA PRO A 137 -28.90 10.87 -0.90
C PRO A 137 -28.70 9.58 -1.70
N LYS A 138 -28.82 9.65 -3.04
CA LYS A 138 -28.55 8.51 -3.94
C LYS A 138 -27.11 7.98 -3.81
N ALA A 139 -26.12 8.88 -3.70
CA ALA A 139 -24.72 8.51 -3.53
C ALA A 139 -24.48 7.92 -2.13
N LEU A 140 -25.13 8.46 -1.10
CA LEU A 140 -25.01 7.95 0.27
C LEU A 140 -25.64 6.56 0.44
N ILE A 141 -26.81 6.32 -0.16
CA ILE A 141 -27.45 5.00 -0.16
C ILE A 141 -26.55 3.98 -0.89
N GLY A 142 -26.01 4.35 -2.06
CA GLY A 142 -25.06 3.52 -2.79
C GLY A 142 -23.80 3.24 -1.97
N LEU A 143 -23.24 4.25 -1.30
CA LEU A 143 -22.08 4.12 -0.44
C LEU A 143 -22.33 3.17 0.74
N PHE A 144 -23.46 3.34 1.43
CA PHE A 144 -23.83 2.47 2.53
C PHE A 144 -24.07 1.04 2.05
N GLY A 145 -24.82 0.86 0.95
CA GLY A 145 -25.09 -0.45 0.37
C GLY A 145 -23.81 -1.18 -0.06
N THR A 146 -22.91 -0.49 -0.76
CA THR A 146 -21.61 -1.07 -1.18
C THR A 146 -20.72 -1.39 0.01
N ALA A 147 -20.70 -0.57 1.06
CA ALA A 147 -19.95 -0.86 2.28
C ALA A 147 -20.48 -2.13 2.99
N VAL A 148 -21.79 -2.29 3.09
CA VAL A 148 -22.41 -3.51 3.66
C VAL A 148 -22.07 -4.73 2.82
N VAL A 149 -22.20 -4.65 1.49
CA VAL A 149 -21.83 -5.75 0.58
C VAL A 149 -20.36 -6.12 0.74
N LEU A 150 -19.46 -5.14 0.77
CA LEU A 150 -18.03 -5.37 1.00
C LEU A 150 -17.75 -6.05 2.33
N ALA A 151 -18.42 -5.64 3.41
CA ALA A 151 -18.27 -6.27 4.72
C ALA A 151 -18.69 -7.76 4.68
N ILE A 152 -19.79 -8.08 4.01
CA ILE A 152 -20.26 -9.46 3.81
C ILE A 152 -19.24 -10.24 2.96
N LEU A 153 -18.75 -9.66 1.85
CA LEU A 153 -17.76 -10.29 0.98
C LEU A 153 -16.45 -10.59 1.72
N TYR A 154 -16.06 -9.73 2.66
CA TYR A 154 -14.86 -9.92 3.47
C TYR A 154 -15.04 -11.02 4.53
N MET A 155 -16.22 -11.11 5.14
CA MET A 155 -16.51 -12.10 6.19
C MET A 155 -16.67 -13.52 5.64
N PHE A 156 -17.13 -13.65 4.38
CA PHE A 156 -17.34 -14.92 3.71
C PHE A 156 -16.46 -15.04 2.46
N PRO A 157 -15.17 -15.36 2.60
CA PRO A 157 -14.29 -15.58 1.44
C PRO A 157 -14.71 -16.83 0.66
N ALA A 158 -14.53 -16.79 -0.67
CA ALA A 158 -14.75 -17.95 -1.53
C ALA A 158 -13.53 -18.90 -1.51
N ALA A 159 -13.71 -20.15 -1.98
CA ALA A 159 -12.65 -21.14 -2.03
C ALA A 159 -11.40 -20.66 -2.78
N SER A 160 -11.57 -20.01 -3.93
CA SER A 160 -10.51 -19.39 -4.74
C SER A 160 -9.72 -18.30 -3.99
N GLN A 161 -10.39 -17.56 -3.09
CA GLN A 161 -9.74 -16.53 -2.27
C GLN A 161 -8.98 -17.15 -1.10
N ILE A 162 -9.46 -18.27 -0.57
CA ILE A 162 -8.75 -19.04 0.46
C ILE A 162 -7.46 -19.61 -0.13
N GLU A 163 -7.55 -20.23 -1.31
CA GLU A 163 -6.40 -20.74 -2.06
C GLU A 163 -5.40 -19.63 -2.41
N ALA A 164 -5.87 -18.46 -2.84
CA ALA A 164 -5.00 -17.31 -3.10
C ALA A 164 -4.22 -16.88 -1.84
N VAL A 165 -4.86 -16.86 -0.67
CA VAL A 165 -4.22 -16.54 0.61
C VAL A 165 -3.22 -17.62 1.02
N GLU A 166 -3.50 -18.88 0.71
CA GLU A 166 -2.58 -19.99 0.95
C GLU A 166 -1.31 -19.84 0.10
N VAL A 167 -1.45 -19.56 -1.20
CA VAL A 167 -0.33 -19.27 -2.11
C VAL A 167 0.50 -18.07 -1.62
N GLU A 168 -0.14 -17.02 -1.09
CA GLU A 168 0.58 -15.87 -0.50
C GLU A 168 1.42 -16.30 0.71
N LYS A 169 0.87 -17.13 1.59
CA LYS A 169 1.57 -17.62 2.79
C LYS A 169 2.70 -18.57 2.41
N GLU A 170 2.51 -19.44 1.43
CA GLU A 170 3.57 -20.31 0.90
C GLU A 170 4.73 -19.49 0.36
N LYS A 171 4.45 -18.46 -0.45
CA LYS A 171 5.49 -17.55 -0.95
C LYS A 171 6.25 -16.85 0.17
N ALA A 172 5.56 -16.44 1.24
CA ALA A 172 6.19 -15.85 2.41
C ALA A 172 7.13 -16.84 3.12
N VAL A 173 6.71 -18.09 3.30
CA VAL A 173 7.56 -19.16 3.87
C VAL A 173 8.78 -19.40 3.00
N ILE A 174 8.62 -19.51 1.67
CA ILE A 174 9.74 -19.67 0.74
C ILE A 174 10.72 -18.49 0.83
N GLU A 175 10.22 -17.25 0.95
CA GLU A 175 11.07 -16.08 1.13
C GLU A 175 11.87 -16.13 2.44
N ASP A 176 11.26 -16.55 3.54
CA ASP A 176 11.94 -16.64 4.84
C ASP A 176 13.04 -17.72 4.80
N VAL A 177 12.75 -18.87 4.17
CA VAL A 177 13.75 -19.92 3.92
C VAL A 177 14.91 -19.39 3.07
N LYS A 178 14.62 -18.65 1.99
CA LYS A 178 15.66 -18.00 1.16
C LYS A 178 16.52 -17.03 1.95
N LYS A 179 15.92 -16.22 2.84
CA LYS A 179 16.64 -15.26 3.69
C LYS A 179 17.56 -15.97 4.69
N GLU A 180 17.09 -17.04 5.32
CA GLU A 180 17.92 -17.82 6.25
C GLU A 180 19.06 -18.55 5.54
N ILE A 181 18.83 -19.13 4.35
CA ILE A 181 19.90 -19.75 3.54
C ILE A 181 20.91 -18.70 3.08
N ALA A 182 20.48 -17.50 2.69
CA ALA A 182 21.38 -16.41 2.34
C ALA A 182 22.23 -15.93 3.54
N LYS A 183 21.70 -15.98 4.76
CA LYS A 183 22.49 -15.71 5.97
C LYS A 183 23.53 -16.81 6.21
N LEU A 184 23.18 -18.07 5.97
CA LEU A 184 24.10 -19.18 6.07
C LEU A 184 25.21 -19.11 5.00
N GLU A 185 24.87 -18.74 3.76
CA GLU A 185 25.86 -18.52 2.68
C GLU A 185 26.89 -17.43 3.05
N LYS A 186 26.44 -16.34 3.68
CA LYS A 186 27.33 -15.27 4.16
C LYS A 186 28.24 -15.69 5.30
N LYS A 187 27.84 -16.69 6.09
CA LYS A 187 28.61 -17.21 7.22
C LYS A 187 29.57 -18.32 6.83
N ALA A 188 29.36 -18.97 5.69
CA ALA A 188 30.30 -19.93 5.16
C ALA A 188 31.60 -19.21 4.76
N GLU A 189 32.76 -19.81 4.99
CA GLU A 189 34.07 -19.32 4.59
C GLU A 189 34.58 -20.14 3.40
N THR A 190 34.29 -21.45 3.36
CA THR A 190 34.72 -22.36 2.27
C THR A 190 33.94 -22.12 0.96
N LYS A 191 34.67 -22.12 -0.17
CA LYS A 191 34.10 -21.98 -1.54
C LYS A 191 33.06 -23.06 -1.88
N GLU A 192 33.33 -24.32 -1.57
CA GLU A 192 32.41 -25.42 -1.90
C GLU A 192 31.07 -25.30 -1.17
N VAL A 193 31.10 -24.95 0.12
CA VAL A 193 29.89 -24.76 0.94
C VAL A 193 29.06 -23.57 0.42
N LYS A 194 29.73 -22.48 0.01
CA LYS A 194 29.05 -21.34 -0.63
C LYS A 194 28.37 -21.73 -1.94
N GLU A 195 29.05 -22.48 -2.81
CA GLU A 195 28.46 -22.90 -4.08
C GLU A 195 27.24 -23.79 -3.88
N GLN A 196 27.29 -24.73 -2.93
CA GLN A 196 26.14 -25.60 -2.63
C GLN A 196 24.95 -24.84 -2.05
N LEU A 197 25.18 -23.78 -1.25
CA LEU A 197 24.10 -22.94 -0.73
C LEU A 197 23.53 -22.01 -1.79
N LYS A 198 24.37 -21.52 -2.69
CA LYS A 198 23.95 -20.72 -3.84
C LYS A 198 23.10 -21.54 -4.81
N GLU A 199 23.48 -22.80 -5.07
CA GLU A 199 22.70 -23.75 -5.87
C GLU A 199 21.33 -24.02 -5.22
N LEU A 200 21.29 -24.19 -3.90
CA LEU A 200 20.03 -24.34 -3.16
C LEU A 200 19.18 -23.06 -3.25
N GLN A 201 19.78 -21.87 -3.14
CA GLN A 201 19.06 -20.61 -3.27
C GLN A 201 18.45 -20.44 -4.66
N ASP A 202 19.17 -20.81 -5.72
CA ASP A 202 18.68 -20.75 -7.09
C ASP A 202 17.60 -21.80 -7.37
N THR A 203 17.70 -22.98 -6.76
CA THR A 203 16.63 -24.00 -6.80
C THR A 203 15.37 -23.50 -6.10
N LEU A 204 15.50 -22.88 -4.93
CA LEU A 204 14.36 -22.30 -4.20
C LEU A 204 13.70 -21.11 -4.93
N LYS A 205 14.41 -20.44 -5.85
CA LYS A 205 13.80 -19.42 -6.72
C LYS A 205 12.81 -20.01 -7.71
N LYS A 206 12.96 -21.29 -8.05
CA LYS A 206 12.15 -21.99 -9.05
C LYS A 206 11.00 -22.80 -8.43
N THR A 207 11.06 -23.12 -7.15
CA THR A 207 9.99 -23.82 -6.43
C THR A 207 8.78 -22.90 -6.26
N GLU A 208 7.59 -23.40 -6.60
CA GLU A 208 6.35 -22.64 -6.50
C GLU A 208 5.66 -22.86 -5.15
N THR A 209 5.86 -24.02 -4.52
CA THR A 209 5.21 -24.42 -3.27
C THR A 209 6.19 -24.56 -2.11
N ALA A 210 5.69 -24.35 -0.89
CA ALA A 210 6.50 -24.49 0.32
C ALA A 210 6.91 -25.96 0.60
N GLU A 211 6.11 -26.94 0.14
CA GLU A 211 6.43 -28.37 0.19
C GLU A 211 7.63 -28.72 -0.68
N GLU A 212 7.66 -28.24 -1.93
CA GLU A 212 8.80 -28.44 -2.82
C GLU A 212 10.06 -27.79 -2.27
N ALA A 213 9.93 -26.57 -1.73
CA ALA A 213 11.04 -25.87 -1.08
C ALA A 213 11.61 -26.66 0.11
N LEU A 214 10.74 -27.19 0.98
CA LEU A 214 11.16 -28.03 2.12
C LEU A 214 11.85 -29.31 1.63
N ARG A 215 11.32 -29.95 0.59
CA ARG A 215 11.89 -31.17 0.02
C ARG A 215 13.30 -30.93 -0.52
N GLU A 216 13.53 -29.83 -1.21
CA GLU A 216 14.86 -29.46 -1.73
C GLU A 216 15.83 -29.13 -0.58
N VAL A 217 15.37 -28.43 0.47
CA VAL A 217 16.18 -28.18 1.68
C VAL A 217 16.59 -29.49 2.36
N VAL A 218 15.64 -30.42 2.57
CA VAL A 218 15.92 -31.72 3.19
C VAL A 218 16.82 -32.60 2.31
N LYS A 219 16.65 -32.53 0.98
CA LYS A 219 17.51 -33.25 0.04
C LYS A 219 18.95 -32.75 0.11
N LYS A 220 19.17 -31.43 0.05
CA LYS A 220 20.51 -30.84 0.19
C LYS A 220 21.09 -31.07 1.58
N GLN A 221 20.28 -31.06 2.64
CA GLN A 221 20.72 -31.45 3.98
C GLN A 221 21.26 -32.89 4.02
N LYS A 222 20.57 -33.85 3.37
CA LYS A 222 21.05 -35.24 3.29
C LYS A 222 22.33 -35.37 2.45
N GLU A 223 22.43 -34.64 1.34
CA GLU A 223 23.65 -34.60 0.52
C GLU A 223 24.85 -34.05 1.31
N LEU A 224 24.64 -32.98 2.09
CA LEU A 224 25.68 -32.40 2.95
C LEU A 224 26.06 -33.33 4.12
N ALA A 225 25.08 -34.01 4.74
CA ALA A 225 25.33 -34.97 5.80
C ALA A 225 26.14 -36.18 5.31
N LEU A 226 25.87 -36.65 4.09
CA LEU A 226 26.67 -37.71 3.46
C LEU A 226 28.12 -37.26 3.22
N LYS A 227 28.34 -36.02 2.76
CA LYS A 227 29.69 -35.46 2.62
C LYS A 227 30.41 -35.34 3.96
N GLU A 228 29.73 -34.86 4.99
CA GLU A 228 30.28 -34.78 6.35
C GLU A 228 30.66 -36.18 6.87
N GLN A 229 29.79 -37.18 6.68
CA GLN A 229 30.09 -38.56 7.06
C GLN A 229 31.29 -39.12 6.31
N GLN A 230 31.41 -38.88 5.00
CA GLN A 230 32.59 -39.29 4.22
C GLN A 230 33.88 -38.64 4.72
N LEU A 231 33.83 -37.37 5.12
CA LEU A 231 34.99 -36.68 5.70
C LEU A 231 35.33 -37.19 7.10
N LYS A 232 34.33 -37.51 7.92
CA LYS A 232 34.51 -38.17 9.23
C LYS A 232 35.08 -39.58 9.08
N ASP A 233 34.60 -40.36 8.12
CA ASP A 233 35.10 -41.72 7.84
C ASP A 233 36.53 -41.70 7.30
N LYS A 234 36.91 -40.68 6.52
CA LYS A 234 38.32 -40.43 6.16
C LYS A 234 39.16 -40.05 7.37
N GLN A 235 38.61 -39.27 8.31
CA GLN A 235 39.30 -38.91 9.56
C GLN A 235 39.54 -40.13 10.45
N THR A 236 38.56 -41.02 10.61
CA THR A 236 38.68 -42.23 11.43
C THR A 236 39.60 -43.26 10.78
N ALA A 237 39.49 -43.47 9.46
CA ALA A 237 40.40 -44.35 8.72
C ALA A 237 41.85 -43.88 8.75
N SER A 238 42.10 -42.56 8.80
CA SER A 238 43.45 -42.00 8.96
C SER A 238 43.98 -42.10 10.40
N ASN A 239 43.11 -42.26 11.41
CA ASN A 239 43.51 -42.45 12.81
C ASN A 239 43.78 -43.94 13.14
N GLU A 240 43.15 -44.88 12.44
CA GLU A 240 43.33 -46.32 12.65
C GLU A 240 44.48 -46.94 11.83
N GLY A 241 44.97 -46.26 10.78
CA GLY A 241 46.09 -46.69 9.96
C GLY A 241 47.30 -45.76 10.03
N ALA A 242 48.35 -46.17 10.75
CA ALA A 242 49.62 -45.46 10.80
C ALA A 242 50.30 -45.41 9.41
N SER A 243 50.20 -44.28 8.71
CA SER A 243 51.13 -43.86 7.66
C SER A 243 50.95 -42.36 7.40
N ASP A 244 52.03 -41.61 7.55
CA ASP A 244 52.15 -40.21 7.16
C ASP A 244 51.61 -39.98 5.73
N ASP A 245 50.90 -38.87 5.53
CA ASP A 245 50.39 -38.31 4.26
C ASP A 245 48.90 -38.52 3.88
N LYS A 246 48.03 -39.00 4.79
CA LYS A 246 46.56 -39.11 4.56
C LYS A 246 45.66 -38.48 5.64
N GLY A 247 46.21 -37.63 6.51
CA GLY A 247 45.38 -36.85 7.43
C GLY A 247 44.53 -35.81 6.69
N LEU A 248 43.35 -35.46 7.23
CA LEU A 248 42.56 -34.33 6.73
C LEU A 248 43.44 -33.08 6.66
N SER A 249 43.46 -32.42 5.50
CA SER A 249 44.10 -31.12 5.35
C SER A 249 43.42 -30.08 6.26
N LYS A 250 44.12 -28.99 6.60
CA LYS A 250 43.54 -27.92 7.44
C LYS A 250 42.24 -27.36 6.84
N GLU A 251 42.16 -27.32 5.51
CA GLU A 251 40.97 -26.91 4.77
C GLU A 251 39.82 -27.90 4.94
N GLU A 252 40.08 -29.22 4.93
CA GLU A 252 39.05 -30.24 5.15
C GLU A 252 38.55 -30.29 6.61
N VAL A 253 39.39 -29.93 7.59
CA VAL A 253 38.97 -29.80 9.00
C VAL A 253 38.06 -28.60 9.20
N GLU A 254 38.37 -27.46 8.57
CA GLU A 254 37.51 -26.27 8.57
C GLU A 254 36.20 -26.55 7.85
N GLN A 255 36.24 -27.22 6.69
CA GLN A 255 35.06 -27.70 5.98
C GLN A 255 34.16 -28.60 6.83
N LEU A 256 34.73 -29.54 7.59
CA LEU A 256 33.95 -30.44 8.44
C LEU A 256 33.23 -29.68 9.57
N LYS A 257 33.90 -28.69 10.18
CA LYS A 257 33.30 -27.83 11.20
C LYS A 257 32.21 -26.93 10.63
N GLU A 258 32.42 -26.37 9.44
CA GLU A 258 31.43 -25.58 8.73
C GLU A 258 30.22 -26.42 8.31
N LEU A 259 30.43 -27.62 7.77
CA LEU A 259 29.37 -28.55 7.38
C LEU A 259 28.47 -28.89 8.57
N ALA A 260 29.04 -29.16 9.75
CA ALA A 260 28.26 -29.42 10.95
C ALA A 260 27.42 -28.20 11.41
N GLN A 261 27.99 -26.99 11.39
CA GLN A 261 27.25 -25.76 11.72
C GLN A 261 26.15 -25.46 10.70
N MET A 262 26.44 -25.70 9.43
CA MET A 262 25.52 -25.54 8.31
C MET A 262 24.39 -26.55 8.35
N GLN A 263 24.68 -27.81 8.69
CA GLN A 263 23.68 -28.86 8.87
C GLN A 263 22.74 -28.51 10.02
N GLN A 264 23.26 -27.98 11.13
CA GLN A 264 22.44 -27.50 12.25
C GLN A 264 21.53 -26.34 11.81
N GLY A 265 22.05 -25.38 11.04
CA GLY A 265 21.27 -24.27 10.48
C GLY A 265 20.18 -24.72 9.49
N LEU A 266 20.49 -25.67 8.60
CA LEU A 266 19.52 -26.26 7.67
C LEU A 266 18.47 -27.10 8.39
N THR A 267 18.84 -27.83 9.44
CA THR A 267 17.89 -28.60 10.28
C THR A 267 16.92 -27.66 10.99
N GLN A 268 17.43 -26.56 11.55
CA GLN A 268 16.60 -25.55 12.19
C GLN A 268 15.63 -24.92 11.17
N ASN A 269 16.12 -24.60 9.96
CA ASN A 269 15.28 -24.07 8.88
C ASN A 269 14.23 -25.06 8.39
N ALA A 270 14.57 -26.34 8.26
CA ALA A 270 13.61 -27.39 7.90
C ALA A 270 12.51 -27.52 8.97
N ASN A 271 12.89 -27.52 10.25
CA ASN A 271 11.94 -27.58 11.37
C ASN A 271 11.05 -26.33 11.46
N THR A 272 11.59 -25.14 11.26
CA THR A 272 10.79 -23.90 11.25
C THR A 272 9.84 -23.86 10.06
N THR A 273 10.29 -24.32 8.89
CA THR A 273 9.46 -24.44 7.67
C THR A 273 8.35 -25.46 7.86
N GLN A 274 8.65 -26.64 8.41
CA GLN A 274 7.65 -27.65 8.73
C GLN A 274 6.65 -27.14 9.79
N THR A 275 7.12 -26.42 10.81
CA THR A 275 6.24 -25.79 11.80
C THR A 275 5.35 -24.73 11.16
N ALA A 276 5.87 -23.95 10.21
CA ALA A 276 5.11 -22.96 9.46
C ALA A 276 4.06 -23.63 8.56
N MET A 277 4.42 -24.71 7.87
CA MET A 277 3.51 -25.50 7.03
C MET A 277 2.42 -26.22 7.82
N SER A 278 2.77 -26.78 8.98
CA SER A 278 1.81 -27.38 9.90
C SER A 278 0.76 -26.35 10.36
N LYS A 279 1.16 -25.09 10.60
CA LYS A 279 0.24 -23.98 10.89
C LYS A 279 -0.64 -23.59 9.71
N LEU A 280 -0.25 -23.94 8.48
CA LEU A 280 -1.06 -23.78 7.26
C LEU A 280 -2.04 -24.94 7.05
N GLY A 281 -2.00 -25.98 7.89
CA GLY A 281 -2.85 -27.17 7.74
C GLY A 281 -2.32 -28.18 6.73
N LYS A 282 -1.07 -28.01 6.27
CA LYS A 282 -0.38 -28.96 5.40
C LYS A 282 0.56 -29.87 6.20
N PRO A 283 0.70 -31.15 5.82
CA PRO A 283 1.58 -32.10 6.48
C PRO A 283 3.08 -31.76 6.34
#